data_AF-A0A0M8WCJ3-F1
#
_entry.id   AF-A0A0M8WCJ3-F1
#
_cell.length_a   1.000
_cell.length_b   1.000
_cell.length_c   1.000
_cell.angle_alpha   90.00
_cell.angle_beta   90.00
_cell.angle_gamma   90.00
#
_symmetry.space_group_name_H-M   'P 1'
#
loop_
_entity.id
_entity.type
_entity.pdbx_description
1 polymer ?
#
loop_
_entity_poly.entity_id
_entity_poly.type
_entity_poly.pdbx_seq_one_letter_code
_entity_poly.pdbx_strand_id
1 'polypeptide(L)'
;MLGLAVSFLVGAWNGPDATQRRIAELEREDAERDVAQLGPLTDLARQTADRLSPVLAAMAQAAPADGSAPKTALTPEVVTGWRDVVTAAEKSYEQSPSAGNGINVARSGLRTAVQQLAAAVKAFEAALGQAEPRTLLALAGEQRTLALRTWSVAAVQLDVINIEAGKGHVHVQLSTGDSGALAPDDEAEGSGHR
;
A
#
# COMPACT_ATOMS: atom_id res chain seq x y z
N MET A 1 -0.23 -40.49 49.55
CA MET A 1 -1.49 -39.91 49.05
C MET A 1 -1.84 -38.69 49.89
N LEU A 2 -2.36 -37.65 49.23
CA LEU A 2 -2.75 -36.31 49.73
C LEU A 2 -1.56 -35.43 50.16
N GLY A 3 -1.12 -34.37 49.46
CA GLY A 3 -1.80 -33.52 48.48
C GLY A 3 -2.44 -32.32 49.18
N LEU A 4 -1.68 -31.24 49.43
CA LEU A 4 -2.19 -29.99 49.99
C LEU A 4 -1.43 -28.75 49.45
N ALA A 5 -2.19 -27.99 48.66
CA ALA A 5 -2.25 -26.53 48.55
C ALA A 5 -0.94 -25.73 48.34
N VAL A 6 -0.68 -25.39 47.07
CA VAL A 6 -0.08 -24.09 46.71
C VAL A 6 -1.22 -23.21 46.21
N SER A 7 -1.58 -22.23 47.03
CA SER A 7 -2.70 -21.32 46.85
C SER A 7 -2.50 -20.39 45.64
N PHE A 8 -3.45 -20.38 44.71
CA PHE A 8 -3.65 -19.33 43.72
C PHE A 8 -4.17 -18.06 44.43
N LEU A 9 -3.24 -17.21 44.89
CA LEU A 9 -3.52 -15.89 45.47
C LEU A 9 -3.14 -14.77 44.50
N VAL A 10 -3.82 -14.69 43.34
CA VAL A 10 -3.73 -13.50 42.44
C VAL A 10 -5.11 -13.05 41.93
N GLY A 11 -6.21 -13.58 42.47
CA GLY A 11 -7.54 -13.40 41.87
C GLY A 11 -8.47 -12.32 42.45
N ALA A 12 -8.11 -11.61 43.53
CA ALA A 12 -9.14 -10.95 44.35
C ALA A 12 -8.92 -9.45 44.68
N TRP A 13 -8.07 -8.71 43.95
CA TRP A 13 -7.87 -7.27 44.22
C TRP A 13 -8.12 -6.30 43.06
N ASN A 14 -8.38 -6.80 41.84
CA ASN A 14 -8.69 -5.95 40.68
C ASN A 14 -10.16 -6.14 40.32
N GLY A 15 -11.04 -5.30 40.85
CA GLY A 15 -12.46 -5.30 40.46
C GLY A 15 -12.64 -4.97 38.97
N PRO A 16 -13.85 -5.16 38.41
CA PRO A 16 -14.18 -4.86 37.01
C PRO A 16 -13.69 -3.47 36.53
N ASP A 17 -13.63 -2.52 37.45
CA ASP A 17 -13.16 -1.14 37.31
C ASP A 17 -11.64 -1.03 37.00
N ALA A 18 -10.78 -1.89 37.56
CA ALA A 18 -9.35 -1.90 37.24
C ALA A 18 -9.08 -2.44 35.83
N THR A 19 -9.83 -3.46 35.40
CA THR A 19 -9.78 -3.98 34.03
C THR A 19 -10.29 -2.96 33.03
N GLN A 20 -11.43 -2.30 33.31
CA GLN A 20 -11.97 -1.25 32.46
C GLN A 20 -11.01 -0.06 32.30
N ARG A 21 -10.37 0.39 33.39
CA ARG A 21 -9.33 1.42 33.32
C ARG A 21 -8.14 0.99 32.45
N ARG A 22 -7.70 -0.27 32.57
CA ARG A 22 -6.59 -0.76 31.75
C ARG A 22 -6.97 -0.85 30.27
N ILE A 23 -8.20 -1.22 29.94
CA ILE A 23 -8.71 -1.21 28.56
C ILE A 23 -8.70 0.21 28.01
N ALA A 24 -9.27 1.18 28.74
CA ALA A 24 -9.31 2.58 28.29
C ALA A 24 -7.90 3.18 28.13
N GLU A 25 -6.95 2.80 29.00
CA GLU A 25 -5.54 3.19 28.88
C GLU A 25 -4.90 2.63 27.60
N LEU A 26 -5.10 1.34 27.31
CA LEU A 26 -4.60 0.69 26.09
C LEU A 26 -5.20 1.30 24.83
N GLU A 27 -6.51 1.57 24.82
CA GLU A 27 -7.19 2.22 23.68
C GLU A 27 -6.61 3.62 23.40
N ARG A 28 -6.26 4.36 24.45
CA ARG A 28 -5.60 5.67 24.32
C ARG A 28 -4.18 5.55 23.78
N GLU A 29 -3.38 4.61 24.31
CA GLU A 29 -2.02 4.35 23.83
C GLU A 29 -2.02 3.90 22.35
N ASP A 30 -3.02 3.12 21.94
CA ASP A 30 -3.21 2.67 20.57
C ASP A 30 -3.58 3.84 19.66
N ALA A 31 -4.52 4.70 20.07
CA ALA A 31 -4.90 5.89 19.33
C ALA A 31 -3.73 6.88 19.14
N GLU A 32 -2.92 7.10 20.18
CA GLU A 32 -1.74 7.95 20.11
C GLU A 32 -0.70 7.42 19.12
N ARG A 33 -0.47 6.09 19.13
CA ARG A 33 0.43 5.43 18.20
C ARG A 33 -0.07 5.51 16.76
N ASP A 34 -1.37 5.39 16.54
CA ASP A 34 -1.98 5.49 15.21
C ASP A 34 -1.82 6.88 14.61
N VAL A 35 -2.07 7.92 15.41
CA VAL A 35 -1.83 9.32 15.00
C VAL A 35 -0.36 9.53 14.61
N ALA A 36 0.58 8.96 15.37
CA ALA A 36 2.01 9.07 15.10
C ALA A 36 2.44 8.33 13.81
N GLN A 37 1.72 7.29 13.40
CA GLN A 37 2.06 6.50 12.21
C GLN A 37 1.33 6.94 10.93
N LEU A 38 0.19 7.60 11.06
CA LEU A 38 -0.64 8.01 9.92
C LEU A 38 0.05 9.05 9.01
N GLY A 39 0.68 10.07 9.62
CA GLY A 39 1.45 11.07 8.87
C GLY A 39 2.58 10.45 8.05
N PRO A 40 3.51 9.70 8.67
CA PRO A 40 4.57 9.00 7.95
C PRO A 40 4.09 8.05 6.85
N LEU A 41 2.97 7.33 7.05
CA LEU A 41 2.40 6.48 6.02
C LEU A 41 1.88 7.29 4.83
N THR A 42 1.23 8.42 5.09
CA THR A 42 0.72 9.34 4.06
C THR A 42 1.87 9.92 3.23
N ASP A 43 2.92 10.39 3.89
CA ASP A 43 4.12 10.91 3.22
C ASP A 43 4.82 9.84 2.38
N LEU A 44 4.93 8.61 2.91
CA LEU A 44 5.51 7.49 2.20
C LEU A 44 4.68 7.12 0.96
N ALA A 45 3.35 7.12 1.07
CA ALA A 45 2.45 6.84 -0.04
C ALA A 45 2.60 7.89 -1.16
N ARG A 46 2.63 9.18 -0.81
CA ARG A 46 2.84 10.29 -1.75
C ARG A 46 4.18 10.18 -2.47
N GLN A 47 5.28 10.04 -1.72
CA GLN A 47 6.61 9.90 -2.29
C GLN A 47 6.75 8.65 -3.16
N THR A 48 6.06 7.57 -2.80
CA THR A 48 6.02 6.37 -3.63
C THR A 48 5.24 6.62 -4.92
N ALA A 49 4.10 7.30 -4.86
CA ALA A 49 3.31 7.65 -6.03
C ALA A 49 4.09 8.53 -7.02
N ASP A 50 4.78 9.55 -6.52
CA ASP A 50 5.61 10.45 -7.33
C ASP A 50 6.74 9.68 -8.03
N ARG A 51 7.41 8.77 -7.31
CA ARG A 51 8.49 7.95 -7.87
C ARG A 51 8.00 6.94 -8.92
N LEU A 52 6.84 6.32 -8.70
CA LEU A 52 6.31 5.28 -9.59
C LEU A 52 5.61 5.85 -10.83
N SER A 53 5.07 7.06 -10.76
CA SER A 53 4.32 7.69 -11.87
C SER A 53 5.06 7.66 -13.22
N PRO A 54 6.32 8.13 -13.35
CA PRO A 54 7.04 8.06 -14.62
C PRO A 54 7.31 6.62 -15.09
N VAL A 55 7.54 5.69 -14.17
CA VAL A 55 7.74 4.26 -14.48
C VAL A 55 6.46 3.66 -15.06
N LEU A 56 5.32 3.91 -14.43
CA LEU A 56 4.00 3.43 -14.87
C LEU A 56 3.60 3.97 -16.24
N ALA A 57 3.89 5.26 -16.48
CA ALA A 57 3.69 5.88 -17.78
C ALA A 57 4.54 5.20 -18.87
N ALA A 58 5.82 4.93 -18.58
CA ALA A 58 6.71 4.23 -19.50
C ALA A 58 6.26 2.78 -19.77
N MET A 59 5.84 2.04 -18.73
CA MET A 59 5.25 0.72 -18.88
C MET A 59 3.98 0.74 -19.75
N ALA A 60 3.18 1.82 -19.68
CA ALA A 60 2.00 1.98 -20.54
C ALA A 60 2.32 2.13 -22.01
N GLN A 61 3.46 2.74 -22.34
CA GLN A 61 3.92 2.84 -23.72
C GLN A 61 4.47 1.49 -24.21
N ALA A 62 5.10 0.71 -23.32
CA ALA A 62 5.68 -0.59 -23.66
C ALA A 62 4.64 -1.72 -23.76
N ALA A 63 3.57 -1.67 -22.96
CA ALA A 63 2.43 -2.58 -23.02
C ALA A 63 1.12 -1.78 -22.87
N PRO A 64 0.59 -1.24 -23.98
CA PRO A 64 -0.69 -0.54 -23.97
C PRO A 64 -1.84 -1.44 -23.51
N ALA A 65 -2.73 -0.91 -22.67
CA ALA A 65 -3.85 -1.66 -22.10
C ALA A 65 -4.95 -1.99 -23.11
N ASP A 66 -5.02 -1.22 -24.21
CA ASP A 66 -5.94 -1.41 -25.32
C ASP A 66 -5.49 -2.50 -26.32
N GLY A 67 -4.35 -3.16 -26.04
CA GLY A 67 -3.76 -4.16 -26.93
C GLY A 67 -3.13 -3.58 -28.20
N SER A 68 -3.01 -2.25 -28.30
CA SER A 68 -2.30 -1.61 -29.39
C SER A 68 -0.80 -1.94 -29.37
N ALA A 69 -0.13 -1.72 -30.50
CA ALA A 69 1.30 -1.98 -30.60
C ALA A 69 2.10 -1.10 -29.61
N PRO A 70 3.19 -1.62 -29.02
CA PRO A 70 4.08 -0.83 -28.17
C PRO A 70 4.52 0.47 -28.86
N LYS A 71 4.39 1.59 -28.15
CA LYS A 71 4.77 2.93 -28.61
C LYS A 71 6.25 3.23 -28.39
N THR A 72 6.87 2.49 -27.47
CA THR A 72 8.31 2.58 -27.16
C THR A 72 8.90 1.17 -27.16
N ALA A 73 10.10 1.02 -27.73
CA ALA A 73 10.83 -0.25 -27.68
C ALA A 73 11.21 -0.60 -26.24
N LEU A 74 11.00 -1.86 -25.86
CA LEU A 74 11.46 -2.38 -24.58
C LEU A 74 12.96 -2.72 -24.70
N THR A 75 13.79 -2.15 -23.83
CA THR A 75 15.23 -2.44 -23.78
C THR A 75 15.67 -2.90 -22.38
N PRO A 76 16.79 -3.63 -22.25
CA PRO A 76 17.31 -4.06 -20.95
C PRO A 76 17.59 -2.91 -19.98
N GLU A 77 18.05 -1.77 -20.48
CA GLU A 77 18.36 -0.58 -19.69
C GLU A 77 17.09 0.04 -19.11
N VAL A 78 16.04 0.14 -19.92
CA VAL A 78 14.73 0.67 -19.50
C VAL A 78 14.13 -0.21 -18.41
N VAL A 79 14.11 -1.53 -18.62
CA VAL A 79 13.54 -2.46 -17.64
C VAL A 79 14.36 -2.49 -16.34
N THR A 80 15.68 -2.34 -16.44
CA THR A 80 16.56 -2.19 -15.27
C THR A 80 16.24 -0.94 -14.46
N GLY A 81 16.04 0.21 -15.12
CA GLY A 81 15.61 1.43 -14.43
C GLY A 81 14.27 1.26 -13.70
N TRP A 82 13.32 0.52 -14.30
CA TRP A 82 12.05 0.22 -13.63
C TRP A 82 12.23 -0.66 -12.40
N ARG A 83 13.05 -1.71 -12.51
CA ARG A 83 13.36 -2.62 -11.40
C ARG A 83 13.96 -1.86 -10.22
N ASP A 84 14.90 -0.96 -10.47
CA ASP A 84 15.59 -0.22 -9.42
C ASP A 84 14.62 0.68 -8.65
N VAL A 85 13.74 1.40 -9.36
CA VAL A 85 12.70 2.24 -8.74
C VAL A 85 11.70 1.40 -7.93
N VAL A 86 11.21 0.30 -8.50
CA VAL A 86 10.22 -0.55 -7.81
C VAL A 86 10.83 -1.24 -6.60
N THR A 87 12.07 -1.72 -6.69
CA THR A 87 12.79 -2.36 -5.57
C THR A 87 13.02 -1.37 -4.43
N ALA A 88 13.38 -0.12 -4.74
CA ALA A 88 13.52 0.94 -3.75
C ALA A 88 12.18 1.27 -3.07
N ALA A 89 11.07 1.24 -3.83
CA ALA A 89 9.73 1.40 -3.28
C ALA A 89 9.35 0.23 -2.36
N GLU A 90 9.57 -1.04 -2.76
CA GLU A 90 9.31 -2.22 -1.93
C GLU A 90 10.03 -2.13 -0.59
N LYS A 91 11.33 -1.80 -0.63
CA LYS A 91 12.16 -1.64 0.57
C LYS A 91 11.62 -0.60 1.55
N SER A 92 11.00 0.46 1.03
CA SER A 92 10.42 1.52 1.86
C SER A 92 9.22 1.03 2.70
N TYR A 93 8.61 -0.10 2.34
CA TYR A 93 7.49 -0.73 3.07
C TYR A 93 7.89 -1.94 3.93
N GLU A 94 9.16 -2.32 3.98
CA GLU A 94 9.63 -3.48 4.75
C GLU A 94 9.64 -3.24 6.27
N GLN A 95 9.76 -1.98 6.70
CA GLN A 95 9.93 -1.61 8.11
C GLN A 95 8.82 -0.66 8.55
N SER A 96 7.89 -1.14 9.35
CA SER A 96 7.01 -0.28 10.16
C SER A 96 6.51 -1.05 11.39
N PRO A 97 6.43 -0.40 12.56
CA PRO A 97 5.75 -0.97 13.70
C PRO A 97 4.28 -1.26 13.37
N SER A 98 3.68 -2.24 14.05
CA SER A 98 2.23 -2.45 13.97
C SER A 98 1.49 -1.18 14.41
N ALA A 99 0.39 -0.88 13.74
CA ALA A 99 -0.56 0.17 14.10
C ALA A 99 -1.95 -0.45 14.36
N GLY A 100 -2.97 0.37 14.44
CA GLY A 100 -4.37 -0.02 14.35
C GLY A 100 -4.73 -0.60 12.99
N ASN A 101 -5.88 -1.29 12.97
CA ASN A 101 -6.29 -2.15 11.86
C ASN A 101 -6.38 -1.40 10.53
N GLY A 102 -6.97 -0.20 10.50
CA GLY A 102 -7.09 0.60 9.27
C GLY A 102 -5.73 0.93 8.65
N ILE A 103 -4.79 1.44 9.47
CA ILE A 103 -3.44 1.81 9.03
C ILE A 103 -2.69 0.58 8.51
N ASN A 104 -2.81 -0.56 9.21
CA ASN A 104 -2.19 -1.80 8.77
C ASN A 104 -2.79 -2.29 7.43
N VAL A 105 -4.10 -2.17 7.23
CA VAL A 105 -4.76 -2.52 5.97
C VAL A 105 -4.28 -1.63 4.83
N ALA A 106 -4.28 -0.31 5.01
CA ALA A 106 -3.79 0.64 4.00
C ALA A 106 -2.32 0.35 3.65
N ARG A 107 -1.45 0.23 4.66
CA ARG A 107 -0.02 -0.09 4.47
C ARG A 107 0.19 -1.41 3.74
N SER A 108 -0.54 -2.45 4.14
CA SER A 108 -0.42 -3.78 3.52
C SER A 108 -0.87 -3.74 2.07
N GLY A 109 -1.99 -3.06 1.78
CA GLY A 109 -2.48 -2.87 0.41
C GLY A 109 -1.48 -2.12 -0.47
N LEU A 110 -0.91 -1.01 0.02
CA LEU A 110 0.13 -0.26 -0.70
C LEU A 110 1.36 -1.14 -0.96
N ARG A 111 1.85 -1.85 0.05
CA ARG A 111 2.98 -2.79 -0.10
C ARG A 111 2.69 -3.88 -1.13
N THR A 112 1.51 -4.50 -1.06
CA THR A 112 1.11 -5.56 -2.01
C THR A 112 1.01 -5.01 -3.43
N ALA A 113 0.52 -3.78 -3.62
CA ALA A 113 0.51 -3.13 -4.93
C ALA A 113 1.92 -2.95 -5.50
N VAL A 114 2.89 -2.52 -4.68
CA VAL A 114 4.28 -2.38 -5.12
C VAL A 114 4.93 -3.74 -5.44
N GLN A 115 4.66 -4.78 -4.64
CA GLN A 115 5.10 -6.15 -4.91
C GLN A 115 4.52 -6.70 -6.22
N GLN A 116 3.26 -6.39 -6.49
CA GLN A 116 2.59 -6.74 -7.75
C GLN A 116 3.24 -6.03 -8.96
N LEU A 117 3.66 -4.77 -8.78
CA LEU A 117 4.46 -4.03 -9.75
C LEU A 117 5.84 -4.67 -9.98
N ALA A 118 6.48 -5.20 -8.94
CA ALA A 118 7.74 -5.93 -9.08
C ALA A 118 7.56 -7.21 -9.91
N ALA A 119 6.42 -7.90 -9.75
CA ALA A 119 6.06 -9.03 -10.61
C ALA A 119 5.84 -8.60 -12.08
N ALA A 120 5.21 -7.44 -12.31
CA ALA A 120 5.07 -6.89 -13.65
C ALA A 120 6.43 -6.59 -14.30
N VAL A 121 7.39 -6.01 -13.56
CA VAL A 121 8.77 -5.79 -14.05
C VAL A 121 9.42 -7.10 -14.47
N LYS A 122 9.33 -8.16 -13.65
CA LYS A 122 9.88 -9.48 -14.00
C LYS A 122 9.27 -10.06 -15.29
N ALA A 123 7.99 -9.80 -15.54
CA ALA A 123 7.35 -10.21 -16.80
C ALA A 123 7.87 -9.41 -18.01
N PHE A 124 8.12 -8.11 -17.86
CA PHE A 124 8.82 -7.32 -18.88
C PHE A 124 10.25 -7.82 -19.12
N GLU A 125 10.99 -8.19 -18.08
CA GLU A 125 12.33 -8.78 -18.22
C GLU A 125 12.31 -10.08 -19.01
N ALA A 126 11.36 -10.98 -18.70
CA ALA A 126 11.20 -12.24 -19.40
C ALA A 126 10.90 -12.04 -20.89
N ALA A 127 10.22 -10.94 -21.25
CA ALA A 127 9.88 -10.62 -22.63
C ALA A 127 11.09 -10.22 -23.49
N LEU A 128 12.15 -9.63 -22.91
CA LEU A 128 13.32 -9.12 -23.65
C LEU A 128 14.07 -10.19 -24.48
N GLY A 129 13.98 -11.47 -24.09
CA GLY A 129 14.68 -12.58 -24.75
C GLY A 129 13.83 -13.39 -25.73
N GLN A 130 12.56 -13.01 -25.95
CA GLN A 130 11.63 -13.81 -26.74
C GLN A 130 11.51 -13.33 -28.18
N ALA A 131 11.42 -14.27 -29.12
CA ALA A 131 11.14 -13.96 -30.52
C ALA A 131 9.71 -13.40 -30.72
N GLU A 132 8.75 -13.87 -29.93
CA GLU A 132 7.36 -13.38 -29.94
C GLU A 132 6.93 -12.96 -28.51
N PRO A 133 7.33 -11.77 -28.04
CA PRO A 133 7.14 -11.35 -26.66
C PRO A 133 5.69 -10.94 -26.32
N ARG A 134 4.78 -10.92 -27.30
CA ARG A 134 3.44 -10.30 -27.18
C ARG A 134 2.65 -10.80 -25.98
N THR A 135 2.61 -12.11 -25.76
CA THR A 135 1.86 -12.71 -24.63
C THR A 135 2.46 -12.28 -23.28
N LEU A 136 3.79 -12.24 -23.15
CA LEU A 136 4.45 -11.80 -21.92
C LEU A 136 4.25 -10.31 -21.66
N LEU A 137 4.28 -9.48 -22.71
CA LEU A 137 3.98 -8.04 -22.59
C LEU A 137 2.53 -7.80 -22.17
N ALA A 138 1.58 -8.54 -22.73
CA ALA A 138 0.18 -8.46 -22.33
C ALA A 138 0.01 -8.84 -20.84
N LEU A 139 0.59 -9.97 -20.42
CA LEU A 139 0.58 -10.39 -19.00
C LEU A 139 1.26 -9.35 -18.10
N ALA A 140 2.38 -8.76 -18.51
CA ALA A 140 3.04 -7.69 -17.76
C ALA A 140 2.12 -6.46 -17.60
N GLY A 141 1.42 -6.07 -18.67
CA GLY A 141 0.42 -5.01 -18.67
C GLY A 141 -0.77 -5.29 -17.75
N GLU A 142 -1.24 -6.55 -17.70
CA GLU A 142 -2.27 -7.01 -16.77
C GLU A 142 -1.80 -6.96 -15.31
N GLN A 143 -0.59 -7.44 -15.01
CA GLN A 143 -0.02 -7.39 -13.66
C GLN A 143 0.10 -5.95 -13.16
N ARG A 144 0.55 -5.03 -14.01
CA ARG A 144 0.57 -3.59 -13.71
C ARG A 144 -0.83 -3.04 -13.45
N THR A 145 -1.82 -3.43 -14.26
CA THR A 145 -3.22 -3.00 -14.08
C THR A 145 -3.77 -3.46 -12.73
N LEU A 146 -3.51 -4.70 -12.35
CA LEU A 146 -3.88 -5.22 -11.03
C LEU A 146 -3.16 -4.47 -9.90
N ALA A 147 -1.88 -4.12 -10.07
CA ALA A 147 -1.15 -3.31 -9.10
C ALA A 147 -1.79 -1.93 -8.88
N LEU A 148 -2.20 -1.25 -9.97
CA LEU A 148 -2.90 0.05 -9.89
C LEU A 148 -4.24 -0.05 -9.15
N ARG A 149 -5.01 -1.13 -9.40
CA ARG A 149 -6.28 -1.37 -8.68
C ARG A 149 -6.06 -1.63 -7.19
N THR A 150 -5.08 -2.47 -6.85
CA THR A 150 -4.72 -2.74 -5.44
C THR A 150 -4.26 -1.47 -4.74
N TRP A 151 -3.43 -0.65 -5.40
CA TRP A 151 -3.00 0.64 -4.87
C TRP A 151 -4.19 1.56 -4.61
N SER A 152 -5.10 1.67 -5.58
CA SER A 152 -6.28 2.54 -5.50
C SER A 152 -7.17 2.21 -4.29
N VAL A 153 -7.45 0.93 -4.03
CA VAL A 153 -8.22 0.52 -2.84
C VAL A 153 -7.49 0.90 -1.55
N ALA A 154 -6.18 0.67 -1.49
CA ALA A 154 -5.36 1.01 -0.32
C ALA A 154 -5.28 2.53 -0.09
N ALA A 155 -5.24 3.31 -1.17
CA ALA A 155 -5.20 4.76 -1.11
C ALA A 155 -6.54 5.35 -0.67
N VAL A 156 -7.68 4.78 -1.10
CA VAL A 156 -9.01 5.13 -0.55
C VAL A 156 -9.08 4.82 0.95
N GLN A 157 -8.56 3.67 1.39
CA GLN A 157 -8.52 3.37 2.82
C GLN A 157 -7.67 4.38 3.60
N LEU A 158 -6.55 4.83 3.03
CA LEU A 158 -5.70 5.84 3.63
C LEU A 158 -6.38 7.22 3.72
N ASP A 159 -7.15 7.57 2.69
CA ASP A 159 -7.98 8.77 2.66
C ASP A 159 -9.02 8.77 3.79
N VAL A 160 -9.80 7.68 3.91
CA VAL A 160 -10.79 7.50 4.99
C VAL A 160 -10.17 7.69 6.37
N ILE A 161 -9.00 7.09 6.62
CA ILE A 161 -8.33 7.19 7.94
C ILE A 161 -7.81 8.61 8.20
N ASN A 162 -7.38 9.35 7.17
CA ASN A 162 -6.98 10.75 7.35
C ASN A 162 -8.17 11.65 7.66
N ILE A 163 -9.31 11.44 7.02
CA ILE A 163 -10.56 12.15 7.32
C ILE A 163 -11.00 11.86 8.76
N GLU A 164 -11.05 10.59 9.16
CA GLU A 164 -11.41 10.17 10.52
C GLU A 164 -10.48 10.78 11.59
N ALA A 165 -9.20 10.98 11.23
CA ALA A 165 -8.21 11.61 12.10
C ALA A 165 -8.21 13.16 12.05
N GLY A 166 -9.14 13.78 11.32
CA GLY A 166 -9.22 15.25 11.18
C GLY A 166 -8.11 15.87 10.33
N LYS A 167 -7.38 15.06 9.56
CA LYS A 167 -6.35 15.48 8.58
C LYS A 167 -6.90 15.65 7.16
N GLY A 168 -8.17 15.30 6.97
CA GLY A 168 -8.96 15.37 5.74
C GLY A 168 -8.38 14.65 4.54
N HIS A 169 -8.79 15.07 3.34
CA HIS A 169 -8.55 14.30 2.12
C HIS A 169 -7.07 14.22 1.73
N VAL A 170 -6.63 13.01 1.36
CA VAL A 170 -5.31 12.70 0.81
C VAL A 170 -5.44 11.90 -0.49
N HIS A 171 -5.09 12.53 -1.61
CA HIS A 171 -5.16 11.90 -2.93
C HIS A 171 -3.78 11.37 -3.33
N VAL A 172 -3.44 10.16 -2.89
CA VAL A 172 -2.16 9.51 -3.24
C VAL A 172 -2.30 8.55 -4.43
N GLN A 173 -3.18 8.87 -5.38
CA GLN A 173 -3.61 7.96 -6.44
C GLN A 173 -2.54 7.89 -7.54
N LEU A 174 -2.21 6.68 -7.97
CA LEU A 174 -1.42 6.47 -9.17
C LEU A 174 -2.28 6.70 -10.40
N SER A 175 -1.76 7.42 -11.40
CA SER A 175 -2.49 7.66 -12.66
C SER A 175 -2.95 6.34 -13.28
N THR A 176 -4.26 6.25 -13.46
CA THR A 176 -4.95 5.01 -13.82
C THR A 176 -5.17 4.89 -15.32
N GLY A 177 -5.33 5.99 -16.06
CA GLY A 177 -5.89 5.93 -17.42
C GLY A 177 -7.14 5.03 -17.44
N ASP A 178 -7.24 4.12 -18.41
CA ASP A 178 -8.34 3.15 -18.50
C ASP A 178 -8.13 1.86 -17.65
N SER A 179 -7.23 1.87 -16.66
CA SER A 179 -6.92 0.67 -15.85
C SER A 179 -8.06 0.19 -14.94
N GLY A 180 -9.16 0.95 -14.82
CA GLY A 180 -10.31 0.61 -13.99
C GLY A 180 -10.02 0.69 -12.49
N ALA A 181 -9.00 1.45 -12.09
CA ALA A 181 -8.77 1.83 -10.70
C ALA A 181 -9.73 2.98 -10.30
N LEU A 182 -10.07 3.08 -9.01
CA LEU A 182 -11.00 4.08 -8.50
C LEU A 182 -10.40 5.46 -8.70
N ALA A 183 -11.19 6.36 -9.28
CA ALA A 183 -10.84 7.77 -9.35
C ALA A 183 -10.85 8.37 -7.93
N PRO A 184 -9.95 9.33 -7.62
CA PRO A 184 -10.16 10.19 -6.46
C PRO A 184 -11.51 10.91 -6.60
N ASP A 185 -12.14 11.26 -5.48
CA ASP A 185 -13.30 12.13 -5.48
C ASP A 185 -12.92 13.57 -5.91
N ASP A 186 -13.95 14.38 -6.20
CA ASP A 186 -13.78 15.77 -6.64
C ASP A 186 -13.44 16.74 -5.49
N GLU A 187 -13.24 16.22 -4.27
CA GLU A 187 -12.86 17.03 -3.11
C GLU A 187 -11.40 17.46 -3.18
N ALA A 188 -11.08 18.62 -2.60
CA ALA A 188 -9.71 19.14 -2.64
C ALA A 188 -8.84 18.45 -1.57
N GLU A 189 -7.56 18.25 -1.87
CA GLU A 189 -6.61 17.82 -0.84
C GLU A 189 -6.64 18.79 0.34
N GLY A 190 -6.68 18.27 1.56
CA GLY A 190 -6.79 19.15 2.73
C GLY A 190 -8.22 19.66 3.00
N SER A 191 -9.25 19.12 2.35
CA SER A 191 -10.66 19.39 2.68
C SER A 191 -11.26 18.31 3.60
N GLY A 192 -12.47 18.49 4.13
CA GLY A 192 -13.10 17.52 5.05
C GLY A 192 -12.61 17.56 6.51
N HIS A 193 -11.87 18.61 6.91
CA HIS A 193 -11.40 18.80 8.28
C HIS A 193 -12.50 19.48 9.09
N ARG A 194 -12.81 19.01 10.31
CA ARG A 194 -13.65 19.72 11.28
C ARG A 194 -12.82 20.30 12.41
#